data_AF-A0A350MQL8-F1
#
_entry.id   AF-A0A350MQL8-F1
#
_cell.length_a   1.000
_cell.length_b   1.000
_cell.length_c   1.000
_cell.angle_alpha   90.00
_cell.angle_beta   90.00
_cell.angle_gamma   90.00
#
_symmetry.space_group_name_H-M   'P 1'
#
loop_
_entity.id
_entity.type
_entity.pdbx_description
1 polymer ?
#
loop_
_entity_poly.entity_id
_entity_poly.type
_entity_poly.pdbx_seq_one_letter_code
_entity_poly.pdbx_strand_id
1 'polypeptide(L)'
;IGISKEGMDFIPEKKVLSNVMKIRSRSPILEVNNRYDTEKIILYRKILYLDRRKLNELSLYLTPGINEILRLNVDSFIQKMDDPEVPLFIPDENKGYAIINGERIYYINLIMQLSSENETAYRRYRILLNRKGIKAIENLS
;
A
#
# COMPACT_ATOMS: atom_id res chain seq x y z
N ILE A 1 22.98 21.87 -2.54
CA ILE A 1 22.36 21.79 -1.20
C ILE A 1 22.01 20.33 -0.87
N GLY A 2 21.56 19.52 -1.83
CA GLY A 2 21.38 18.09 -1.64
C GLY A 2 21.14 17.34 -2.95
N ILE A 3 20.88 16.04 -2.85
CA ILE A 3 20.54 15.13 -3.95
C ILE A 3 19.26 14.38 -3.57
N SER A 4 18.30 14.33 -4.48
CA SER A 4 17.16 13.42 -4.38
C SER A 4 17.13 12.52 -5.60
N LYS A 5 17.08 11.20 -5.36
CA LYS A 5 16.92 10.18 -6.40
C LYS A 5 15.74 9.31 -6.03
N GLU A 6 14.90 9.03 -7.00
CA GLU A 6 13.77 8.11 -6.81
C GLU A 6 13.63 7.16 -7.99
N GLY A 7 12.99 6.03 -7.73
CA GLY A 7 12.72 5.03 -8.74
C GLY A 7 11.61 4.10 -8.31
N MET A 8 10.87 3.60 -9.30
CA MET A 8 9.77 2.66 -9.13
C MET A 8 9.98 1.50 -10.10
N ASP A 9 9.77 0.27 -9.62
CA ASP A 9 9.89 -0.94 -10.43
C ASP A 9 8.94 -2.02 -9.94
N PHE A 10 8.60 -2.97 -10.81
CA PHE A 10 7.93 -4.21 -10.44
C PHE A 10 8.96 -5.27 -10.11
N ILE A 11 8.88 -5.83 -8.90
CA ILE A 11 9.84 -6.86 -8.47
C ILE A 11 9.14 -8.19 -8.18
N PRO A 12 9.81 -9.33 -8.43
CA PRO A 12 9.32 -10.61 -7.95
C PRO A 12 9.48 -10.71 -6.43
N GLU A 13 8.63 -11.49 -5.79
CA GLU A 13 8.61 -11.69 -4.33
C GLU A 13 9.96 -12.11 -3.75
N LYS A 14 10.71 -12.96 -4.46
CA LYS A 14 12.06 -13.38 -4.04
C LYS A 14 13.07 -12.24 -3.86
N LYS A 15 12.80 -11.04 -4.40
CA LYS A 15 13.63 -9.84 -4.23
C LYS A 15 13.16 -8.94 -3.08
N VAL A 16 12.02 -9.25 -2.45
CA VAL A 16 11.53 -8.53 -1.28
C VAL A 16 12.29 -8.98 -0.05
N LEU A 17 12.67 -8.05 0.81
CA LEU A 17 13.37 -8.35 2.06
C LEU A 17 12.49 -9.21 2.97
N SER A 18 13.10 -10.19 3.64
CA SER A 18 12.37 -11.17 4.45
C SER A 18 11.61 -10.55 5.63
N ASN A 19 12.14 -9.48 6.23
CA ASN A 19 11.46 -8.71 7.27
C ASN A 19 10.21 -7.98 6.73
N VAL A 20 10.26 -7.43 5.53
CA VAL A 20 9.10 -6.82 4.86
C VAL A 20 8.02 -7.87 4.59
N MET A 21 8.41 -9.08 4.17
CA MET A 21 7.47 -10.20 4.00
C MET A 21 6.84 -10.63 5.33
N LYS A 22 7.58 -10.61 6.44
CA LYS A 22 7.03 -10.86 7.78
C LYS A 22 6.01 -9.80 8.18
N ILE A 23 6.32 -8.52 7.98
CA ILE A 23 5.41 -7.40 8.26
C ILE A 23 4.16 -7.47 7.38
N ARG A 24 4.31 -7.88 6.11
CA ARG A 24 3.19 -8.09 5.18
C ARG A 24 2.16 -9.06 5.74
N SER A 25 2.58 -10.05 6.53
CA SER A 25 1.76 -11.02 7.27
C SER A 25 0.57 -11.49 6.42
N ARG A 26 0.88 -12.28 5.39
CA ARG A 26 -0.14 -12.79 4.46
C ARG A 26 -1.06 -13.76 5.18
N SER A 27 -2.37 -13.55 5.02
CA SER A 27 -3.37 -14.47 5.57
C SER A 27 -3.47 -15.69 4.66
N PRO A 28 -3.33 -16.92 5.19
CA PRO A 28 -3.50 -18.14 4.41
C PRO A 28 -4.88 -18.23 3.72
N ILE A 29 -5.92 -17.67 4.34
CA ILE A 29 -7.29 -17.67 3.80
C ILE A 29 -7.37 -16.84 2.51
N LEU A 30 -6.65 -15.71 2.45
CA LEU A 30 -6.60 -14.89 1.24
C LEU A 30 -5.81 -15.56 0.11
N GLU A 31 -4.75 -16.29 0.43
CA GLU A 31 -3.97 -17.04 -0.56
C GLU A 31 -4.77 -18.20 -1.17
N VAL A 32 -5.57 -18.90 -0.35
CA VAL A 32 -6.45 -19.99 -0.81
C VAL A 32 -7.51 -19.51 -1.80
N ASN A 33 -7.98 -18.27 -1.67
CA ASN A 33 -8.98 -17.68 -2.57
C ASN A 33 -8.34 -17.03 -3.81
N ASN A 34 -7.05 -16.68 -3.78
CA ASN A 34 -6.30 -16.08 -4.89
C ASN A 34 -5.37 -17.07 -5.61
N ARG A 35 -5.74 -18.36 -5.69
CA ARG A 35 -4.89 -19.44 -6.25
C ARG A 35 -4.33 -19.19 -7.65
N TYR A 36 -4.92 -18.29 -8.44
CA TYR A 36 -4.52 -18.03 -9.82
C TYR A 36 -3.72 -16.74 -10.02
N ASP A 37 -3.72 -15.80 -9.06
CA ASP A 37 -3.12 -14.48 -9.25
C ASP A 37 -2.17 -14.13 -8.09
N THR A 38 -0.87 -14.25 -8.37
CA THR A 38 0.19 -13.86 -7.43
C THR A 38 0.19 -12.35 -7.24
N GLU A 39 0.25 -11.89 -5.99
CA GLU A 39 0.37 -10.46 -5.63
C GLU A 39 1.48 -9.79 -6.45
N LYS A 40 1.12 -8.77 -7.24
CA LYS A 40 2.10 -7.93 -7.96
C LYS A 40 2.73 -6.94 -6.99
N ILE A 41 4.06 -6.86 -6.99
CA ILE A 41 4.82 -6.06 -6.03
C ILE A 41 5.46 -4.88 -6.73
N ILE A 42 5.07 -3.68 -6.31
CA ILE A 42 5.69 -2.42 -6.71
C ILE A 42 6.69 -2.03 -5.63
N LEU A 43 7.95 -1.84 -6.03
CA LEU A 43 8.99 -1.28 -5.18
C LEU A 43 9.23 0.17 -5.58
N TYR A 44 8.84 1.10 -4.71
CA TYR A 44 9.26 2.50 -4.76
C TYR A 44 10.46 2.70 -3.82
N ARG A 45 11.49 3.40 -4.30
CA ARG A 45 12.68 3.76 -3.53
C ARG A 45 12.97 5.23 -3.71
N LYS A 46 13.17 5.94 -2.61
CA LYS A 46 13.67 7.31 -2.58
C LYS A 46 14.92 7.39 -1.73
N ILE A 47 15.95 8.04 -2.25
CA ILE A 47 17.19 8.38 -1.55
C ILE A 47 17.27 9.91 -1.51
N LEU A 48 17.46 10.44 -0.31
CA LEU A 48 17.62 11.88 -0.08
C LEU A 48 18.91 12.11 0.70
N TYR A 49 19.78 12.96 0.17
CA TYR A 49 20.97 13.45 0.83
C TYR A 49 20.89 14.96 0.92
N LEU A 50 21.03 15.53 2.11
CA LEU A 50 21.10 16.97 2.32
C LEU A 50 22.41 17.33 3.05
N ASP A 51 23.09 18.37 2.58
CA ASP A 51 24.24 18.94 3.26
C ASP A 51 23.76 19.92 4.33
N ARG A 52 23.73 19.45 5.58
CA ARG A 52 23.23 20.21 6.74
C ARG A 52 23.99 21.52 6.96
N ARG A 53 25.30 21.58 6.65
CA ARG A 53 26.10 22.80 6.84
C ARG A 53 25.63 23.89 5.89
N LYS A 54 25.55 23.55 4.60
CA LYS A 54 25.03 24.48 3.57
C LYS A 54 23.59 24.89 3.83
N LEU A 55 22.77 24.00 4.38
CA LEU A 55 21.37 24.28 4.70
C LEU A 55 21.24 25.29 5.85
N ASN A 56 22.10 25.18 6.86
CA ASN A 56 22.15 26.13 7.97
C ASN A 56 22.72 27.50 7.56
N GLU A 57 23.65 27.54 6.61
CA GLU A 57 24.19 28.81 6.07
C GLU A 57 23.12 29.64 5.32
N LEU A 58 22.09 28.98 4.77
CA LEU A 58 21.02 29.60 3.99
C LEU A 58 19.79 30.02 4.81
N SER A 59 19.69 29.56 6.06
CA SER A 59 18.50 29.75 6.88
C SER A 59 18.84 30.50 8.16
N LEU A 60 18.04 31.52 8.48
CA LEU A 60 18.12 32.25 9.76
C LEU A 60 17.72 31.35 10.96
N TYR A 61 17.09 30.20 10.69
CA TYR A 61 16.61 29.26 11.69
C TYR A 61 17.18 27.86 11.47
N LEU A 62 17.39 27.13 12.57
CA LEU A 62 17.77 25.71 12.50
C LEU A 62 16.68 24.93 11.77
N THR A 63 17.06 24.12 10.78
CA THR A 63 16.10 23.23 10.10
C THR A 63 15.84 22.00 10.97
N PRO A 64 14.62 21.81 11.52
CA PRO A 64 14.34 20.75 12.49
C PRO A 64 14.25 19.36 11.86
N GLY A 65 14.00 19.28 10.54
CA GLY A 65 13.88 18.02 9.83
C GLY A 65 13.31 18.21 8.43
N ILE A 66 12.96 17.09 7.79
CA ILE A 66 12.42 17.03 6.43
C ILE A 66 11.05 16.38 6.50
N ASN A 67 10.04 17.05 5.97
CA ASN A 67 8.71 16.48 5.78
C ASN A 67 8.56 16.01 4.34
N GLU A 68 8.25 14.73 4.17
CA GLU A 68 8.09 14.08 2.87
C GLU A 68 6.61 13.74 2.65
N ILE A 69 6.03 14.21 1.54
CA ILE A 69 4.64 13.93 1.16
C ILE A 69 4.64 12.97 -0.03
N LEU A 70 4.32 11.70 0.23
CA LEU A 70 4.12 10.70 -0.82
C LEU A 70 2.67 10.74 -1.32
N ARG A 71 2.48 10.76 -2.64
CA ARG A 71 1.16 10.71 -3.28
C ARG A 71 1.08 9.48 -4.17
N LEU A 72 0.09 8.63 -3.93
CA LEU A 72 -0.25 7.48 -4.75
C LEU A 72 -1.59 7.75 -5.42
N ASN A 73 -1.61 7.89 -6.75
CA ASN A 73 -2.85 7.92 -7.51
C ASN A 73 -3.32 6.48 -7.73
N VAL A 74 -4.59 6.20 -7.38
CA VAL A 74 -5.18 4.87 -7.53
C VAL A 74 -6.21 4.75 -8.66
N ASP A 75 -6.49 5.85 -9.38
CA ASP A 75 -7.49 5.92 -10.44
C ASP A 75 -7.21 4.89 -11.54
N SER A 76 -5.93 4.75 -11.91
CA SER A 76 -5.49 3.77 -12.90
C SER A 76 -5.74 2.31 -12.48
N PHE A 77 -5.73 2.01 -11.17
CA PHE A 77 -6.04 0.66 -10.67
C PHE A 77 -7.54 0.39 -10.68
N ILE A 78 -8.39 1.39 -10.38
CA ILE A 78 -9.84 1.20 -10.25
C ILE A 78 -10.58 1.12 -11.59
N GLN A 79 -10.06 1.77 -12.64
CA GLN A 79 -10.75 1.88 -13.94
C GLN A 79 -11.04 0.54 -14.62
N LYS A 80 -10.19 -0.46 -14.38
CA LYS A 80 -10.31 -1.80 -14.97
C LYS A 80 -10.81 -2.85 -13.97
N MET A 81 -11.36 -2.41 -12.83
CA MET A 81 -11.94 -3.33 -11.85
C MET A 81 -13.32 -3.82 -12.29
N ASP A 82 -13.63 -5.05 -11.88
CA ASP A 82 -14.95 -5.63 -12.04
C ASP A 82 -16.05 -4.84 -11.32
N ASP A 83 -17.31 -5.17 -11.62
CA ASP A 83 -18.44 -4.59 -10.92
C ASP A 83 -18.33 -4.82 -9.40
N PRO A 84 -18.41 -3.77 -8.58
CA PRO A 84 -18.37 -3.92 -7.13
C PRO A 84 -19.61 -4.63 -6.58
N GLU A 85 -20.74 -4.67 -7.28
CA GLU A 85 -21.94 -5.34 -6.80
C GLU A 85 -21.99 -6.80 -7.28
N VAL A 86 -21.90 -7.73 -6.34
CA VAL A 86 -21.91 -9.17 -6.59
C VAL A 86 -23.14 -9.79 -5.93
N PRO A 87 -24.05 -10.43 -6.69
CA PRO A 87 -25.20 -11.10 -6.10
C PRO A 87 -24.75 -12.35 -5.34
N LEU A 88 -25.17 -12.47 -4.09
CA LEU A 88 -24.93 -13.61 -3.22
C LEU A 88 -26.26 -14.28 -2.87
N PHE A 89 -26.31 -15.60 -3.02
CA PHE A 89 -27.50 -16.40 -2.74
C PHE A 89 -27.40 -16.96 -1.33
N ILE A 90 -28.35 -16.60 -0.47
CA ILE A 90 -28.45 -17.11 0.90
C ILE A 90 -29.72 -17.93 1.07
N PRO A 91 -29.72 -18.99 1.88
CA PRO A 91 -30.96 -19.70 2.21
C PRO A 91 -31.96 -18.76 2.89
N ASP A 92 -33.23 -18.86 2.50
CA ASP A 92 -34.35 -18.11 3.08
C ASP A 92 -35.46 -19.10 3.46
N GLU A 93 -35.90 -19.08 4.71
CA GLU A 93 -36.84 -20.07 5.25
C GLU A 93 -38.23 -20.01 4.58
N ASN A 94 -38.61 -18.87 4.00
CA ASN A 94 -39.94 -18.67 3.41
C ASN A 94 -39.95 -18.83 1.88
N LYS A 95 -38.85 -18.46 1.21
CA LYS A 95 -38.76 -18.40 -0.25
C LYS A 95 -37.77 -19.42 -0.84
N GLY A 96 -37.11 -20.21 0.01
CA GLY A 96 -36.03 -21.12 -0.36
C GLY A 96 -34.67 -20.42 -0.43
N TYR A 97 -34.58 -19.28 -1.12
CA TYR A 97 -33.39 -18.44 -1.15
C TYR A 97 -33.70 -16.95 -1.27
N ALA A 98 -32.77 -16.11 -0.81
CA ALA A 98 -32.74 -14.67 -1.01
C ALA A 98 -31.44 -14.25 -1.72
N ILE A 99 -31.49 -13.13 -2.44
CA ILE A 99 -30.31 -12.53 -3.08
C ILE A 99 -29.93 -11.29 -2.26
N ILE A 100 -28.68 -11.24 -1.82
CA ILE A 100 -28.08 -10.04 -1.21
C ILE A 100 -26.95 -9.53 -2.09
N ASN A 101 -26.73 -8.22 -2.13
CA ASN A 101 -25.61 -7.65 -2.88
C ASN A 101 -24.38 -7.57 -1.96
N GLY A 102 -23.37 -8.38 -2.26
CA GLY A 102 -22.04 -8.27 -1.70
C GLY A 102 -21.22 -7.20 -2.41
N GLU A 103 -20.26 -6.62 -1.69
CA GLU A 103 -19.32 -5.65 -2.27
C GLU A 103 -17.98 -6.32 -2.59
N ARG A 104 -17.55 -6.28 -3.85
CA ARG A 104 -16.24 -6.77 -4.26
C ARG A 104 -15.17 -5.74 -3.91
N ILE A 105 -14.23 -6.14 -3.06
CA ILE A 105 -13.13 -5.30 -2.56
C ILE A 105 -11.78 -5.86 -3.01
N TYR A 106 -10.92 -4.96 -3.48
CA TYR A 106 -9.53 -5.22 -3.78
C TYR A 106 -8.64 -4.55 -2.72
N TYR A 107 -7.51 -5.17 -2.41
CA TYR A 107 -6.60 -4.72 -1.37
C TYR A 107 -5.26 -4.29 -1.96
N ILE A 108 -4.83 -3.06 -1.68
CA ILE A 108 -3.43 -2.64 -1.85
C ILE A 108 -2.76 -2.67 -0.48
N ASN A 109 -1.72 -3.50 -0.33
CA ASN A 109 -0.92 -3.57 0.89
C ASN A 109 0.29 -2.64 0.74
N LEU A 110 0.32 -1.56 1.52
CA LEU A 110 1.39 -0.58 1.49
C LEU A 110 2.28 -0.76 2.71
N ILE A 111 3.54 -1.11 2.48
CA ILE A 111 4.57 -1.20 3.53
C ILE A 111 5.62 -0.14 3.23
N MET A 112 5.77 0.79 4.16
CA MET A 112 6.74 1.87 4.08
C MET A 112 7.89 1.57 5.02
N GLN A 113 9.09 1.51 4.47
CA GLN A 113 10.33 1.50 5.24
C GLN A 113 10.95 2.90 5.17
N LEU A 114 11.13 3.53 6.32
CA LEU A 114 11.86 4.79 6.46
C LEU A 114 13.14 4.52 7.22
N SER A 115 14.29 4.72 6.56
CA SER A 115 15.61 4.53 7.15
C SER A 115 16.36 5.87 7.19
N SER A 116 16.90 6.23 8.34
CA SER A 116 17.71 7.44 8.56
C SER A 116 18.85 7.12 9.51
N GLU A 117 20.09 7.36 9.10
CA GLU A 117 21.35 7.12 9.83
C GLU A 117 21.40 5.78 10.59
N ASN A 118 20.82 5.71 11.79
CA ASN A 118 20.84 4.54 12.67
C ASN A 118 19.46 3.93 12.95
N GLU A 119 18.38 4.51 12.44
CA GLU A 119 17.01 4.09 12.73
C GLU A 119 16.30 3.64 11.47
N THR A 120 15.52 2.57 11.60
CA THR A 120 14.58 2.15 10.56
C THR A 120 13.21 1.95 11.18
N ALA A 121 12.24 2.71 10.68
CA ALA A 121 10.85 2.60 11.05
C ALA A 121 10.05 1.94 9.92
N TYR A 122 9.05 1.16 10.30
CA TYR A 122 8.09 0.58 9.37
C TYR A 122 6.70 1.14 9.63
N ARG A 123 5.94 1.36 8.57
CA ARG A 123 4.51 1.63 8.63
C ARG A 123 3.80 0.72 7.66
N ARG A 124 2.68 0.14 8.08
CA ARG A 124 1.88 -0.74 7.25
C ARG A 124 0.46 -0.20 7.16
N TYR A 125 -0.01 -0.09 5.93
CA TYR A 125 -1.36 0.29 5.63
C TYR A 125 -1.99 -0.73 4.71
N ARG A 126 -3.30 -0.92 4.84
CA ARG A 126 -4.10 -1.63 3.86
C ARG A 126 -5.14 -0.67 3.31
N ILE A 127 -5.09 -0.48 2.00
CA ILE A 127 -6.07 0.35 1.27
C ILE A 127 -7.10 -0.61 0.69
N LEU A 128 -8.36 -0.38 1.04
CA LEU A 128 -9.52 -1.10 0.51
C LEU A 128 -10.09 -0.25 -0.61
N LEU A 129 -10.24 -0.84 -1.80
CA LEU A 129 -10.73 -0.12 -2.98
C LEU A 129 -11.63 -1.02 -3.83
N ASN A 130 -12.50 -0.37 -4.59
CA ASN A 130 -13.21 -1.00 -5.69
C ASN A 130 -13.41 0.00 -6.84
N ARG A 131 -14.21 -0.36 -7.84
CA ARG A 131 -14.48 0.50 -9.00
C ARG A 131 -15.07 1.87 -8.63
N LYS A 132 -15.73 2.01 -7.47
CA LYS A 132 -16.27 3.28 -6.95
C LYS A 132 -15.22 4.14 -6.22
N GLY A 133 -14.00 3.64 -6.04
CA GLY A 133 -12.88 4.35 -5.40
C GLY A 133 -12.38 3.70 -4.11
N ILE A 134 -11.71 4.49 -3.27
CA ILE A 134 -11.20 4.06 -1.96
C ILE A 134 -12.37 3.93 -0.99
N LYS A 135 -12.44 2.80 -0.30
CA LYS A 135 -13.46 2.49 0.72
C LYS A 135 -12.95 2.72 2.13
N ALA A 136 -11.72 2.30 2.40
CA ALA A 136 -11.10 2.49 3.70
C ALA A 136 -9.59 2.45 3.59
N ILE A 137 -8.92 3.04 4.59
CA ILE A 137 -7.49 2.91 4.80
C ILE A 137 -7.29 2.44 6.24
N GLU A 138 -6.78 1.23 6.40
CA GLU A 138 -6.47 0.64 7.70
C GLU A 138 -4.99 0.87 8.02
N ASN A 139 -4.71 1.42 9.20
CA ASN A 139 -3.36 1.43 9.76
C ASN A 139 -3.17 0.13 10.55
N LEU A 140 -2.19 -0.67 10.15
CA LEU A 140 -1.92 -1.97 10.73
C LEU A 140 -0.60 -1.88 11.49
N SER A 141 -0.70 -1.78 12.82
CA SER A 141 0.45 -1.82 13.73
C SER A 141 1.09 -3.20 13.81
#